data_AF-A0A9E4EAE4-F1
#
_entry.id   AF-A0A9E4EAE4-F1
#
_cell.length_a   1.000
_cell.length_b   1.000
_cell.length_c   1.000
_cell.angle_alpha   90.00
_cell.angle_beta   90.00
_cell.angle_gamma   90.00
#
_symmetry.space_group_name_H-M   'P 1'
#
loop_
_entity.id
_entity.type
_entity.pdbx_description
1 polymer ?
#
loop_
_entity_poly.entity_id
_entity_poly.type
_entity_poly.pdbx_seq_one_letter_code
_entity_poly.pdbx_strand_id
1 'polypeptide(L)'
;MRSKVALLLAGVAGLLIGALAVYTLRDDPFPVQVLTTSLPSGETVLDLKESPPVPWVNEQTNQLDSNVRVQSIHDVARLESDFDQRYALYQLISYAEESDLEKYISQSAEISSKNQRMVALTIIFARYAALNPYKATDRALALSHVSKQDRRDLVWWIFNEWTVIDLTAASSAIHDLPDEFKTQAANAIMWRSDGLSADQRNELARRISPTDSWIDQIVDSNRRETLKANPRKAFYDRIRNTRHSFERKSELSEIAGYWFQLEGVSAIPQIYDSLKNADERRYVLNSFIWGINDFHNDTAASVVQAVSQFPNQQEAKKATNAAFEHWANFDPKASFEAALQFDDQLVSESTRSYLLRTWASDDAEDLYEEAMTIPPQFQGVAIAEALDRISLDSPQKAIRLARNLDKPALRNTARNAIVDRWRRSDAKSAFEWLMKNDLNVFVPRNKSLWRYTFSSYLDQDFDSARSYLDQYEGEFEAQLVEATSEHLFELDLELAVDYMKSLDSEIRNSFLDQFAYSFAELDPMGAISFGETLEQHQQEAYYQNVIYSWSSENFSSLLDNIHRVPKKYQPFAADHLLSKNAYKHYLTDQEIKKLEAMAEGVKTSIHVE
;
A
#
# COMPACT_ATOMS: atom_id res chain seq x y z
N MET A 1 27.02 21.20 -9.52
CA MET A 1 26.24 20.01 -9.12
C MET A 1 24.72 20.20 -9.01
N ARG A 2 24.14 21.39 -9.28
CA ARG A 2 22.70 21.65 -9.05
C ARG A 2 21.73 21.36 -10.22
N SER A 3 22.21 21.03 -11.44
CA SER A 3 21.31 20.77 -12.59
C SER A 3 20.91 19.31 -12.79
N LYS A 4 21.56 18.35 -12.10
CA LYS A 4 21.27 16.91 -12.26
C LYS A 4 20.09 16.43 -11.40
N VAL A 5 19.72 17.17 -10.35
CA VAL A 5 18.60 16.82 -9.45
C VAL A 5 17.24 17.24 -10.05
N ALA A 6 17.19 18.34 -10.82
CA ALA A 6 15.96 18.79 -11.48
C ALA A 6 15.53 17.86 -12.65
N LEU A 7 16.49 17.24 -13.34
CA LEU A 7 16.20 16.29 -14.43
C LEU A 7 15.67 14.94 -13.91
N LEU A 8 16.06 14.57 -12.68
CA LEU A 8 15.60 13.34 -12.01
C LEU A 8 14.16 13.50 -11.49
N LEU A 9 13.78 14.69 -11.00
CA LEU A 9 12.41 14.96 -10.55
C LEU A 9 11.41 15.11 -11.70
N ALA A 10 11.84 15.65 -12.85
CA ALA A 10 11.01 15.69 -14.07
C ALA A 10 10.81 14.29 -14.69
N GLY A 11 11.82 13.41 -14.58
CA GLY A 11 11.71 12.01 -15.02
C GLY A 11 10.77 11.17 -14.17
N VAL A 12 10.70 11.42 -12.85
CA VAL A 12 9.80 10.71 -11.92
C VAL A 12 8.36 11.22 -12.05
N ALA A 13 8.14 12.51 -12.27
CA ALA A 13 6.80 13.06 -12.56
C ALA A 13 6.26 12.58 -13.93
N GLY A 14 7.13 12.46 -14.95
CA GLY A 14 6.76 11.90 -16.25
C GLY A 14 6.44 10.40 -16.21
N LEU A 15 7.12 9.62 -15.34
CA LEU A 15 6.83 8.20 -15.13
C LEU A 15 5.55 7.98 -14.31
N LEU A 16 5.21 8.87 -13.37
CA LEU A 16 3.96 8.78 -12.60
C LEU A 16 2.74 9.21 -13.43
N ILE A 17 2.86 10.22 -14.29
CA ILE A 17 1.80 10.61 -15.24
C ILE A 17 1.68 9.56 -16.37
N GLY A 18 2.80 8.98 -16.81
CA GLY A 18 2.80 7.85 -17.75
C GLY A 18 2.19 6.57 -17.17
N ALA A 19 2.41 6.27 -15.88
CA ALA A 19 1.80 5.13 -15.20
C ALA A 19 0.29 5.35 -14.95
N LEU A 20 -0.15 6.59 -14.67
CA LEU A 20 -1.57 6.94 -14.55
C LEU A 20 -2.29 6.92 -15.91
N ALA A 21 -1.61 7.31 -16.99
CA ALA A 21 -2.13 7.24 -18.37
C ALA A 21 -2.16 5.79 -18.91
N VAL A 22 -1.21 4.94 -18.54
CA VAL A 22 -1.23 3.51 -18.88
C VAL A 22 -2.25 2.72 -18.04
N TYR A 23 -2.63 3.19 -16.86
CA TYR A 23 -3.71 2.59 -16.07
C TYR A 23 -5.11 3.03 -16.50
N THR A 24 -5.24 4.20 -17.16
CA THR A 24 -6.52 4.72 -17.66
C THR A 24 -6.78 4.43 -19.15
N LEU A 25 -5.77 3.96 -19.90
CA LEU A 25 -5.89 3.64 -21.34
C LEU A 25 -5.68 2.16 -21.67
N ARG A 26 -5.59 1.28 -20.67
CA ARG A 26 -5.50 -0.16 -20.88
C ARG A 26 -6.87 -0.80 -20.68
N ASP A 27 -7.51 -1.04 -21.81
CA ASP A 27 -8.70 -1.87 -22.00
C ASP A 27 -9.96 -1.43 -21.25
N ASP A 28 -10.72 -0.52 -21.86
CA ASP A 28 -12.18 -0.46 -21.70
C ASP A 28 -12.81 -1.43 -22.74
N PRO A 29 -13.15 -2.68 -22.40
CA PRO A 29 -14.04 -3.47 -23.24
C PRO A 29 -15.45 -2.95 -22.98
N PHE A 30 -15.89 -1.94 -23.74
CA PHE A 30 -17.26 -1.43 -23.83
C PHE A 30 -17.94 -1.05 -22.49
N PRO A 31 -18.42 0.20 -22.29
CA PRO A 31 -19.31 0.48 -21.17
C PRO A 31 -20.64 -0.25 -21.39
N VAL A 32 -20.79 -1.41 -20.75
CA VAL A 32 -22.05 -2.17 -20.70
C VAL A 32 -23.00 -1.42 -19.77
N GLN A 33 -23.89 -0.60 -20.32
CA GLN A 33 -25.15 -0.31 -19.62
C GLN A 33 -25.98 -1.59 -19.62
N VAL A 34 -26.00 -2.25 -18.47
CA VAL A 34 -26.83 -3.42 -18.21
C VAL A 34 -28.29 -2.98 -18.18
N LEU A 35 -29.02 -3.20 -19.28
CA LEU A 35 -30.48 -3.34 -19.25
C LEU A 35 -30.79 -4.77 -18.79
N THR A 36 -30.68 -5.05 -17.49
CA THR A 36 -31.27 -6.25 -16.91
C THR A 36 -32.78 -6.06 -16.85
N THR A 37 -33.49 -6.49 -17.88
CA THR A 37 -34.89 -6.90 -17.73
C THR A 37 -34.91 -8.32 -17.22
N SER A 38 -34.63 -8.52 -15.93
CA SER A 38 -34.93 -9.80 -15.28
C SER A 38 -36.44 -9.92 -15.18
N LEU A 39 -37.06 -10.67 -16.11
CA LEU A 39 -38.41 -11.18 -15.89
C LEU A 39 -38.36 -12.19 -14.74
N PRO A 40 -39.28 -12.15 -13.77
CA PRO A 40 -39.26 -13.07 -12.65
C PRO A 40 -39.49 -14.50 -13.14
N SER A 41 -38.60 -15.41 -12.72
CA SER A 41 -38.72 -16.85 -12.92
C SER A 41 -39.81 -17.42 -12.00
N GLY A 42 -41.07 -17.16 -12.34
CA GLY A 42 -42.22 -17.88 -11.84
C GLY A 42 -42.97 -18.46 -13.04
N GLU A 43 -43.30 -19.75 -12.99
CA GLU A 43 -44.15 -20.44 -13.97
C GLU A 43 -45.45 -19.67 -14.20
N THR A 44 -45.42 -18.74 -15.15
CA THR A 44 -46.61 -18.10 -15.67
C THR A 44 -46.82 -18.75 -17.02
N VAL A 45 -47.67 -19.77 -17.06
CA VAL A 45 -48.27 -20.23 -18.31
C VAL A 45 -49.03 -19.04 -18.87
N LEU A 46 -48.42 -18.34 -19.83
CA LEU A 46 -49.09 -17.33 -20.63
C LEU A 46 -50.16 -18.03 -21.46
N ASP A 47 -51.39 -18.06 -20.92
CA ASP A 47 -52.57 -18.44 -21.67
C ASP A 47 -52.87 -17.33 -22.69
N LEU A 48 -52.36 -17.52 -23.91
CA LEU A 48 -52.39 -16.56 -25.02
C LEU A 48 -53.79 -16.34 -25.63
N LYS A 49 -54.88 -16.77 -24.99
CA LYS A 49 -56.20 -16.70 -25.61
C LYS A 49 -56.98 -15.40 -25.48
N GLU A 50 -56.76 -14.54 -24.48
CA GLU A 50 -57.59 -13.33 -24.33
C GLU A 50 -56.87 -12.14 -23.68
N SER A 51 -55.83 -11.60 -24.33
CA SER A 51 -55.40 -10.22 -24.04
C SER A 51 -56.00 -9.27 -25.07
N PRO A 52 -56.78 -8.24 -24.67
CA PRO A 52 -57.20 -7.19 -25.59
C PRO A 52 -55.96 -6.44 -26.10
N PRO A 53 -55.95 -5.99 -27.37
CA PRO A 53 -54.80 -5.28 -27.93
C PRO A 53 -54.53 -4.02 -27.08
N VAL A 54 -53.33 -3.93 -26.53
CA VAL A 54 -52.84 -2.70 -25.90
C VAL A 54 -52.79 -1.64 -27.01
N PRO A 55 -53.51 -0.51 -26.89
CA PRO A 55 -53.41 0.56 -27.86
C PRO A 55 -52.06 1.24 -27.66
N TRP A 56 -51.13 0.99 -28.58
CA TRP A 56 -49.93 1.78 -28.73
C TRP A 56 -50.33 3.20 -29.14
N VAL A 57 -50.50 4.07 -28.13
CA VAL A 57 -50.76 5.49 -28.33
C VAL A 57 -49.47 6.15 -28.79
N ASN A 58 -49.54 6.77 -29.97
CA ASN A 58 -48.51 7.49 -30.74
C ASN A 58 -47.60 6.66 -31.66
N GLU A 59 -48.22 5.95 -32.60
CA GLU A 59 -47.66 5.81 -33.96
C GLU A 59 -47.57 7.20 -34.64
N GLN A 60 -46.58 8.01 -34.25
CA GLN A 60 -45.88 8.76 -35.29
C GLN A 60 -45.04 7.73 -36.03
N THR A 61 -45.68 7.01 -36.94
CA THR A 61 -44.93 6.33 -37.99
C THR A 61 -44.22 7.46 -38.74
N ASN A 62 -42.93 7.65 -38.44
CA ASN A 62 -41.99 8.19 -39.41
C ASN A 62 -41.96 7.18 -40.56
N GLN A 63 -43.05 7.12 -41.33
CA GLN A 63 -42.99 6.60 -42.68
C GLN A 63 -42.04 7.55 -43.36
N LEU A 64 -40.81 7.08 -43.63
CA LEU A 64 -40.01 7.61 -44.74
C LEU A 64 -41.02 7.97 -45.82
N ASP A 65 -41.07 9.25 -46.21
CA ASP A 65 -42.04 9.77 -47.18
C ASP A 65 -42.18 8.71 -48.27
N SER A 66 -43.38 8.15 -48.44
CA SER A 66 -43.65 6.92 -49.23
C SER A 66 -43.12 6.96 -50.67
N ASN A 67 -42.63 8.12 -51.10
CA ASN A 67 -41.98 8.42 -52.36
C ASN A 67 -40.45 8.12 -52.37
N VAL A 68 -39.79 7.93 -51.23
CA VAL A 68 -38.34 7.66 -51.16
C VAL A 68 -38.08 6.16 -51.35
N ARG A 69 -37.89 5.77 -52.62
CA ARG A 69 -37.44 4.41 -52.96
C ARG A 69 -35.95 4.26 -52.71
N VAL A 70 -35.59 3.68 -51.58
CA VAL A 70 -34.22 3.30 -51.26
C VAL A 70 -33.88 1.99 -51.98
N GLN A 71 -32.97 2.03 -52.95
CA GLN A 71 -32.56 0.85 -53.74
C GLN A 71 -31.07 0.53 -53.63
N SER A 72 -30.31 1.40 -52.97
CA SER A 72 -28.85 1.30 -52.86
C SER A 72 -28.35 1.92 -51.57
N ILE A 73 -27.11 1.59 -51.19
CA ILE A 73 -26.42 2.22 -50.07
C ILE A 73 -26.22 3.73 -50.29
N HIS A 74 -26.14 4.17 -51.55
CA HIS A 74 -26.08 5.60 -51.87
C HIS A 74 -27.37 6.35 -51.56
N ASP A 75 -28.53 5.71 -51.79
CA ASP A 75 -29.82 6.32 -51.47
C ASP A 75 -29.98 6.45 -49.96
N VAL A 76 -29.52 5.44 -49.20
CA VAL A 76 -29.45 5.49 -47.74
C VAL A 76 -28.58 6.67 -47.28
N ALA A 77 -27.36 6.80 -47.80
CA ALA A 77 -26.41 7.83 -47.38
C ALA A 77 -26.84 9.28 -47.68
N ARG A 78 -27.89 9.48 -48.51
CA ARG A 78 -28.46 10.79 -48.84
C ARG A 78 -29.54 11.26 -47.86
N LEU A 79 -30.00 10.38 -46.97
CA LEU A 79 -31.02 10.72 -45.98
C LEU A 79 -30.43 11.66 -44.92
N GLU A 80 -31.23 12.64 -44.49
CA GLU A 80 -30.76 13.74 -43.66
C GLU A 80 -30.41 13.33 -42.23
N SER A 81 -31.12 12.35 -41.66
CA SER A 81 -30.92 11.93 -40.27
C SER A 81 -30.27 10.54 -40.16
N ASP A 82 -29.41 10.36 -39.15
CA ASP A 82 -28.80 9.06 -38.82
C ASP A 82 -29.87 7.99 -38.53
N PHE A 83 -31.03 8.40 -38.00
CA PHE A 83 -32.16 7.50 -37.76
C PHE A 83 -32.75 6.98 -39.08
N ASP A 84 -33.06 7.89 -40.01
CA ASP A 84 -33.64 7.52 -41.32
C ASP A 84 -32.65 6.67 -42.12
N GLN A 85 -31.36 6.97 -42.05
CA GLN A 85 -30.30 6.16 -42.66
C GLN A 85 -30.32 4.72 -42.12
N ARG A 86 -30.36 4.53 -40.80
CA ARG A 86 -30.40 3.18 -40.20
C ARG A 86 -31.68 2.44 -40.54
N TYR A 87 -32.83 3.10 -40.44
CA TYR A 87 -34.13 2.50 -40.74
C TYR A 87 -34.23 2.08 -42.21
N ALA A 88 -33.85 2.97 -43.14
CA ALA A 88 -33.79 2.68 -44.56
C ALA A 88 -32.83 1.52 -44.87
N LEU A 89 -31.69 1.46 -44.19
CA LEU A 89 -30.75 0.36 -44.36
C LEU A 89 -31.37 -0.97 -43.92
N TYR A 90 -32.01 -1.04 -42.75
CA TYR A 90 -32.71 -2.25 -42.30
C TYR A 90 -33.82 -2.69 -43.26
N GLN A 91 -34.58 -1.75 -43.83
CA GLN A 91 -35.57 -2.08 -44.86
C GLN A 91 -34.92 -2.61 -46.13
N LEU A 92 -33.82 -1.99 -46.59
CA LEU A 92 -33.10 -2.39 -47.78
C LEU A 92 -32.53 -3.82 -47.65
N ILE A 93 -32.00 -4.16 -46.47
CA ILE A 93 -31.34 -5.46 -46.25
C ILE A 93 -32.30 -6.60 -45.86
N SER A 94 -33.52 -6.32 -45.39
CA SER A 94 -34.44 -7.35 -44.89
C SER A 94 -34.88 -8.35 -45.98
N TYR A 95 -34.98 -7.88 -47.23
CA TYR A 95 -35.31 -8.69 -48.40
C TYR A 95 -34.10 -9.02 -49.30
N ALA A 96 -32.91 -8.55 -48.93
CA ALA A 96 -31.71 -8.74 -49.72
C ALA A 96 -31.29 -10.22 -49.77
N GLU A 97 -30.98 -10.71 -50.97
CA GLU A 97 -30.34 -12.01 -51.15
C GLU A 97 -28.81 -11.89 -51.03
N GLU A 98 -28.11 -13.01 -51.05
CA GLU A 98 -26.65 -13.06 -50.96
C GLU A 98 -25.96 -12.16 -52.01
N SER A 99 -26.48 -12.11 -53.24
CA SER A 99 -25.92 -11.30 -54.31
C SER A 99 -26.11 -9.79 -54.08
N ASP A 100 -27.22 -9.38 -53.47
CA ASP A 100 -27.48 -7.99 -53.10
C ASP A 100 -26.55 -7.53 -51.98
N LEU A 101 -26.30 -8.39 -50.99
CA LEU A 101 -25.41 -8.08 -49.87
C LEU A 101 -23.96 -7.85 -50.34
N GLU A 102 -23.46 -8.64 -51.30
CA GLU A 102 -22.12 -8.43 -51.89
C GLU A 102 -22.01 -7.08 -52.63
N LYS A 103 -23.09 -6.71 -53.34
CA LYS A 103 -23.21 -5.40 -53.96
C LYS A 103 -23.21 -4.29 -52.92
N TYR A 104 -23.98 -4.42 -51.85
CA TYR A 104 -24.06 -3.42 -50.77
C TYR A 104 -22.74 -3.28 -50.00
N ILE A 105 -22.01 -4.36 -49.75
CA ILE A 105 -20.66 -4.32 -49.16
C ILE A 105 -19.75 -3.48 -50.06
N SER A 106 -19.79 -3.72 -51.37
CA SER A 106 -18.96 -2.98 -52.34
C SER A 106 -19.31 -1.48 -52.36
N GLN A 107 -20.61 -1.14 -52.36
CA GLN A 107 -21.09 0.24 -52.30
C GLN A 107 -20.73 0.95 -51.00
N SER A 108 -20.68 0.23 -49.87
CA SER A 108 -20.34 0.84 -48.57
C SER A 108 -18.93 1.44 -48.54
N ALA A 109 -18.01 0.96 -49.40
CA ALA A 109 -16.67 1.52 -49.52
C ALA A 109 -16.68 2.99 -49.98
N GLU A 110 -17.74 3.41 -50.69
CA GLU A 110 -17.93 4.77 -51.19
C GLU A 110 -18.47 5.74 -50.11
N ILE A 111 -18.86 5.24 -48.93
CA ILE A 111 -19.26 6.10 -47.81
C ILE A 111 -18.01 6.77 -47.24
N SER A 112 -17.93 8.10 -47.36
CA SER A 112 -16.77 8.90 -46.92
C SER A 112 -16.55 8.83 -45.39
N SER A 113 -17.63 8.87 -44.61
CA SER A 113 -17.55 8.80 -43.15
C SER A 113 -17.22 7.38 -42.68
N LYS A 114 -16.08 7.23 -41.97
CA LYS A 114 -15.66 5.94 -41.41
C LYS A 114 -16.74 5.32 -40.51
N ASN A 115 -17.35 6.12 -39.64
CA ASN A 115 -18.34 5.62 -38.68
C ASN A 115 -19.62 5.16 -39.37
N GLN A 116 -20.13 5.93 -40.33
CA GLN A 116 -21.32 5.55 -41.11
C GLN A 116 -21.05 4.29 -41.94
N ARG A 117 -19.87 4.19 -42.55
CA ARG A 117 -19.44 2.98 -43.27
C ARG A 117 -19.42 1.75 -42.36
N MET A 118 -18.89 1.87 -41.15
CA MET A 118 -18.85 0.76 -40.20
C MET A 118 -20.23 0.35 -39.70
N VAL A 119 -21.11 1.31 -39.41
CA VAL A 119 -22.51 1.01 -39.06
C VAL A 119 -23.20 0.26 -40.21
N ALA A 120 -23.01 0.72 -41.45
CA ALA A 120 -23.58 0.06 -42.62
C ALA A 120 -23.05 -1.37 -42.79
N LEU A 121 -21.73 -1.55 -42.73
CA LEU A 121 -21.08 -2.86 -42.82
C LEU A 121 -21.57 -3.81 -41.72
N THR A 122 -21.67 -3.37 -40.47
CA THR A 122 -22.17 -4.21 -39.36
C THR A 122 -23.59 -4.72 -39.64
N ILE A 123 -24.50 -3.86 -40.10
CA ILE A 123 -25.89 -4.22 -40.41
C ILE A 123 -25.94 -5.20 -41.60
N ILE A 124 -25.17 -4.93 -42.66
CA ILE A 124 -25.10 -5.79 -43.84
C ILE A 124 -24.53 -7.17 -43.49
N PHE A 125 -23.42 -7.22 -42.73
CA PHE A 125 -22.79 -8.49 -42.34
C PHE A 125 -23.60 -9.28 -41.32
N ALA A 126 -24.37 -8.64 -40.44
CA ALA A 126 -25.32 -9.34 -39.56
C ALA A 126 -26.36 -10.11 -40.38
N ARG A 127 -26.95 -9.46 -41.40
CA ARG A 127 -27.87 -10.13 -42.34
C ARG A 127 -27.17 -11.19 -43.18
N TYR A 128 -25.95 -10.91 -43.63
CA TYR A 128 -25.18 -11.87 -44.40
C TYR A 128 -24.88 -13.13 -43.58
N ALA A 129 -24.49 -12.96 -42.32
CA ALA A 129 -24.29 -14.08 -41.40
C ALA A 129 -25.54 -14.92 -41.23
N ALA A 130 -26.72 -14.29 -41.25
CA ALA A 130 -27.99 -15.02 -41.17
C ALA A 130 -28.35 -15.86 -42.40
N LEU A 131 -27.82 -15.50 -43.58
CA LEU A 131 -28.05 -16.25 -44.83
C LEU A 131 -26.94 -17.26 -45.11
N ASN A 132 -25.68 -16.84 -44.96
CA ASN A 132 -24.50 -17.62 -45.29
C ASN A 132 -23.29 -17.14 -44.45
N PRO A 133 -23.12 -17.68 -43.24
CA PRO A 133 -22.13 -17.19 -42.29
C PRO A 133 -20.67 -17.47 -42.68
N TYR A 134 -20.40 -18.59 -43.38
CA TYR A 134 -19.07 -18.88 -43.90
C TYR A 134 -18.64 -17.81 -44.90
N LYS A 135 -19.49 -17.52 -45.90
CA LYS A 135 -19.17 -16.53 -46.91
C LYS A 135 -19.12 -15.11 -46.34
N ALA A 136 -20.00 -14.78 -45.39
CA ALA A 136 -19.93 -13.52 -44.65
C ALA A 136 -18.57 -13.35 -43.95
N THR A 137 -18.08 -14.41 -43.31
CA THR A 137 -16.78 -14.43 -42.62
C THR A 137 -15.63 -14.24 -43.60
N ASP A 138 -15.56 -15.05 -44.65
CA ASP A 138 -14.52 -14.93 -45.70
C ASP A 138 -14.50 -13.53 -46.31
N ARG A 139 -15.69 -12.99 -46.57
CA ARG A 139 -15.84 -11.67 -47.16
C ARG A 139 -15.37 -10.57 -46.22
N ALA A 140 -15.71 -10.62 -44.93
CA ALA A 140 -15.24 -9.66 -43.93
C ALA A 140 -13.71 -9.68 -43.78
N LEU A 141 -13.10 -10.88 -43.77
CA LEU A 141 -11.65 -11.04 -43.70
C LEU A 141 -10.93 -10.48 -44.95
N ALA A 142 -11.57 -10.57 -46.12
CA ALA A 142 -11.05 -10.06 -47.39
C ALA A 142 -11.14 -8.53 -47.56
N LEU A 143 -11.80 -7.79 -46.65
CA LEU A 143 -11.88 -6.33 -46.72
C LEU A 143 -10.54 -5.68 -46.35
N SER A 144 -9.61 -5.62 -47.30
CA SER A 144 -8.28 -5.03 -47.09
C SER A 144 -8.31 -3.51 -46.85
N HIS A 145 -9.37 -2.82 -47.28
CA HIS A 145 -9.53 -1.37 -47.15
C HIS A 145 -10.08 -0.92 -45.78
N VAL A 146 -10.59 -1.84 -44.96
CA VAL A 146 -10.97 -1.55 -43.56
C VAL A 146 -9.83 -1.95 -42.63
N SER A 147 -9.73 -1.26 -41.49
CA SER A 147 -8.64 -1.52 -40.55
C SER A 147 -8.74 -2.93 -39.97
N LYS A 148 -7.63 -3.45 -39.43
CA LYS A 148 -7.63 -4.76 -38.75
C LYS A 148 -8.63 -4.81 -37.59
N GLN A 149 -8.77 -3.70 -36.85
CA GLN A 149 -9.74 -3.60 -35.76
C GLN A 149 -11.17 -3.64 -36.28
N ASP A 150 -11.48 -2.87 -37.33
CA ASP A 150 -12.80 -2.87 -37.94
C ASP A 150 -13.19 -4.29 -38.44
N ARG A 151 -12.24 -5.06 -39.00
CA ARG A 151 -12.47 -6.47 -39.37
C ARG A 151 -12.76 -7.35 -38.15
N ARG A 152 -12.08 -7.12 -37.01
CA ARG A 152 -12.40 -7.84 -35.76
C ARG A 152 -13.83 -7.57 -35.34
N ASP A 153 -14.25 -6.30 -35.35
CA ASP A 153 -15.61 -5.93 -34.97
C ASP A 153 -16.65 -6.61 -35.89
N LEU A 154 -16.40 -6.67 -37.21
CA LEU A 154 -17.27 -7.40 -38.14
C LEU A 154 -17.31 -8.90 -37.84
N VAL A 155 -16.18 -9.55 -37.57
CA VAL A 155 -16.13 -10.96 -37.16
C VAL A 155 -16.94 -11.18 -35.88
N TRP A 156 -16.86 -10.27 -34.90
CA TRP A 156 -17.68 -10.33 -33.69
C TRP A 156 -19.17 -10.37 -34.04
N TRP A 157 -19.64 -9.42 -34.85
CA TRP A 157 -21.05 -9.34 -35.24
C TRP A 157 -21.52 -10.56 -36.04
N ILE A 158 -20.70 -11.06 -36.95
CA ILE A 158 -21.02 -12.27 -37.72
C ILE A 158 -21.20 -13.48 -36.80
N PHE A 159 -20.24 -13.74 -35.90
CA PHE A 159 -20.34 -14.86 -34.98
C PHE A 159 -21.43 -14.68 -33.93
N ASN A 160 -21.73 -13.43 -33.55
CA ASN A 160 -22.86 -13.09 -32.68
C ASN A 160 -24.20 -13.53 -33.30
N GLU A 161 -24.45 -13.17 -34.56
CA GLU A 161 -25.67 -13.59 -35.27
C GLU A 161 -25.67 -15.08 -35.61
N TRP A 162 -24.53 -15.62 -36.03
CA TRP A 162 -24.40 -17.04 -36.33
C TRP A 162 -24.70 -17.91 -35.11
N THR A 163 -24.27 -17.51 -33.92
CA THR A 163 -24.52 -18.26 -32.67
C THR A 163 -26.01 -18.39 -32.36
N VAL A 164 -26.80 -17.35 -32.65
CA VAL A 164 -28.25 -17.36 -32.44
C VAL A 164 -28.93 -18.39 -33.35
N ILE A 165 -28.39 -18.58 -34.56
CA ILE A 165 -28.94 -19.50 -35.56
C ILE A 165 -28.48 -20.93 -35.32
N ASP A 166 -27.17 -21.12 -35.14
CA ASP A 166 -26.54 -22.42 -34.94
C ASP A 166 -25.23 -22.28 -34.15
N LEU A 167 -25.34 -22.38 -32.82
CA LEU A 167 -24.21 -22.39 -31.88
C LEU A 167 -23.16 -23.47 -32.22
N THR A 168 -23.57 -24.63 -32.73
CA THR A 168 -22.65 -25.75 -32.98
C THR A 168 -21.80 -25.48 -34.22
N ALA A 169 -22.43 -25.01 -35.31
CA ALA A 169 -21.73 -24.59 -36.51
C ALA A 169 -20.79 -23.41 -36.24
N ALA A 170 -21.28 -22.37 -35.53
CA ALA A 170 -20.46 -21.23 -35.14
C ALA A 170 -19.25 -21.65 -34.28
N SER A 171 -19.45 -22.54 -33.30
CA SER A 171 -18.36 -23.06 -32.46
C SER A 171 -17.29 -23.77 -33.29
N SER A 172 -17.70 -24.54 -34.30
CA SER A 172 -16.79 -25.31 -35.15
C SER A 172 -15.99 -24.40 -36.09
N ALA A 173 -16.63 -23.39 -36.65
CA ALA A 173 -16.04 -22.46 -37.62
C ALA A 173 -14.92 -21.58 -37.04
N ILE A 174 -14.83 -21.42 -35.71
CA ILE A 174 -13.74 -20.67 -35.08
C ILE A 174 -12.36 -21.27 -35.41
N HIS A 175 -12.27 -22.59 -35.55
CA HIS A 175 -10.99 -23.25 -35.81
C HIS A 175 -10.39 -22.90 -37.16
N ASP A 176 -11.23 -22.51 -38.13
CA ASP A 176 -10.82 -22.12 -39.48
C ASP A 176 -10.43 -20.64 -39.58
N LEU A 177 -10.67 -19.83 -38.54
CA LEU A 177 -10.29 -18.41 -38.52
C LEU A 177 -8.77 -18.23 -38.36
N PRO A 178 -8.20 -17.13 -38.88
CA PRO A 178 -6.85 -16.71 -38.49
C PRO A 178 -6.79 -16.40 -36.98
N ASP A 179 -5.67 -16.73 -36.34
CA ASP A 179 -5.51 -16.66 -34.88
C ASP A 179 -5.86 -15.28 -34.29
N GLU A 180 -5.53 -14.20 -35.00
CA GLU A 180 -5.83 -12.83 -34.55
C GLU A 180 -7.33 -12.45 -34.47
N PHE A 181 -8.23 -13.30 -34.99
CA PHE A 181 -9.68 -13.12 -34.98
C PHE A 181 -10.40 -14.15 -34.09
N LYS A 182 -9.75 -15.27 -33.73
CA LYS A 182 -10.36 -16.35 -32.92
C LYS A 182 -10.91 -15.85 -31.59
N THR A 183 -10.17 -15.01 -30.87
CA THR A 183 -10.63 -14.44 -29.58
C THR A 183 -11.90 -13.61 -29.74
N GLN A 184 -12.02 -12.85 -30.83
CA GLN A 184 -13.18 -12.01 -31.05
C GLN A 184 -14.42 -12.85 -31.37
N ALA A 185 -14.28 -13.87 -32.21
CA ALA A 185 -15.34 -14.82 -32.47
C ALA A 185 -15.75 -15.58 -31.19
N ALA A 186 -14.78 -16.06 -30.41
CA ALA A 186 -15.04 -16.77 -29.16
C ALA A 186 -15.80 -15.89 -28.14
N ASN A 187 -15.44 -14.61 -28.03
CA ASN A 187 -16.17 -13.64 -27.20
C ASN A 187 -17.61 -13.43 -27.68
N ALA A 188 -17.86 -13.35 -28.99
CA ALA A 188 -19.20 -13.21 -29.55
C ALA A 188 -20.09 -14.42 -29.24
N ILE A 189 -19.55 -15.63 -29.42
CA ILE A 189 -20.25 -16.88 -29.08
C ILE A 189 -20.56 -16.92 -27.58
N MET A 190 -19.57 -16.62 -26.73
CA MET A 190 -19.73 -16.66 -25.27
C MET A 190 -20.76 -15.64 -24.77
N TRP A 191 -20.78 -14.44 -25.36
CA TRP A 191 -21.75 -13.39 -25.02
C TRP A 191 -23.19 -13.80 -25.34
N ARG A 192 -23.42 -14.45 -26.49
CA ARG A 192 -24.76 -14.93 -26.91
C ARG A 192 -25.20 -16.23 -26.23
N SER A 193 -24.37 -16.79 -25.38
CA SER A 193 -24.64 -18.03 -24.66
C SER A 193 -25.10 -17.77 -23.21
N ASP A 194 -25.78 -16.65 -22.97
CA ASP A 194 -26.28 -16.21 -21.66
C ASP A 194 -27.35 -17.15 -21.06
N GLY A 195 -28.11 -17.85 -21.92
CA GLY A 195 -29.06 -18.88 -21.51
C GLY A 195 -28.43 -20.21 -21.03
N LEU A 196 -27.11 -20.39 -21.18
CA LEU A 196 -26.42 -21.60 -20.74
C LEU A 196 -26.08 -21.55 -19.24
N SER A 197 -26.09 -22.71 -18.58
CA SER A 197 -25.57 -22.82 -17.21
C SER A 197 -24.06 -22.54 -17.16
N ALA A 198 -23.52 -22.20 -15.99
CA ALA A 198 -22.08 -21.97 -15.83
C ALA A 198 -21.22 -23.17 -16.29
N ASP A 199 -21.66 -24.41 -16.00
CA ASP A 199 -20.96 -25.61 -16.45
C ASP A 199 -21.00 -25.76 -17.98
N GLN A 200 -22.15 -25.48 -18.60
CA GLN A 200 -22.28 -25.48 -20.06
C GLN A 200 -21.43 -24.38 -20.71
N ARG A 201 -21.34 -23.19 -20.11
CA ARG A 201 -20.46 -22.11 -20.58
C ARG A 201 -18.99 -22.48 -20.43
N ASN A 202 -18.61 -23.17 -19.36
CA ASN A 202 -17.24 -23.65 -19.16
C ASN A 202 -16.85 -24.73 -20.18
N GLU A 203 -17.75 -25.67 -20.48
CA GLU A 203 -17.55 -26.66 -21.54
C GLU A 203 -17.46 -25.99 -22.92
N LEU A 204 -18.36 -25.04 -23.20
CA LEU A 204 -18.34 -24.25 -24.41
C LEU A 204 -17.00 -23.50 -24.54
N ALA A 205 -16.52 -22.86 -23.47
CA ALA A 205 -15.25 -22.15 -23.47
C ALA A 205 -14.08 -23.06 -23.85
N ARG A 206 -14.02 -24.29 -23.31
CA ARG A 206 -12.98 -25.26 -23.68
C ARG A 206 -13.05 -25.68 -25.14
N ARG A 207 -14.25 -25.76 -25.72
CA ARG A 207 -14.47 -26.12 -27.12
C ARG A 207 -14.03 -25.01 -28.08
N ILE A 208 -14.38 -23.76 -27.78
CA ILE A 208 -14.17 -22.62 -28.69
C ILE A 208 -12.88 -21.85 -28.41
N SER A 209 -12.07 -22.33 -27.46
CA SER A 209 -10.97 -21.57 -26.90
C SER A 209 -9.93 -21.15 -27.94
N PRO A 210 -9.52 -19.87 -27.95
CA PRO A 210 -8.32 -19.43 -28.66
C PRO A 210 -7.03 -19.75 -27.89
N THR A 211 -7.05 -19.76 -26.55
CA THR A 211 -5.88 -19.93 -25.65
C THR A 211 -6.31 -20.43 -24.26
N ASP A 212 -5.41 -21.12 -23.54
CA ASP A 212 -5.68 -21.56 -22.15
C ASP A 212 -6.00 -20.39 -21.22
N SER A 213 -5.27 -19.27 -21.34
CA SER A 213 -5.52 -18.07 -20.54
C SER A 213 -6.92 -17.49 -20.75
N TRP A 214 -7.50 -17.62 -21.94
CA TRP A 214 -8.87 -17.17 -22.20
C TRP A 214 -9.89 -18.10 -21.55
N ILE A 215 -9.65 -19.42 -21.56
CA ILE A 215 -10.49 -20.39 -20.83
C ILE A 215 -10.51 -20.03 -19.35
N ASP A 216 -9.34 -19.81 -18.75
CA ASP A 216 -9.22 -19.51 -17.32
C ASP A 216 -9.98 -18.23 -16.96
N GLN A 217 -9.93 -17.19 -17.81
CA GLN A 217 -10.68 -15.95 -17.61
C GLN A 217 -12.20 -16.18 -17.67
N ILE A 218 -12.70 -16.91 -18.66
CA ILE A 218 -14.13 -17.19 -18.80
C ILE A 218 -14.62 -18.07 -17.65
N VAL A 219 -13.87 -19.12 -17.29
CA VAL A 219 -14.20 -20.01 -16.18
C VAL A 219 -14.23 -19.23 -14.86
N ASP A 220 -13.25 -18.35 -14.60
CA ASP A 220 -13.24 -17.51 -13.41
C ASP A 220 -14.41 -16.49 -13.41
N SER A 221 -14.75 -15.91 -14.57
CA SER A 221 -15.91 -15.00 -14.67
C SER A 221 -17.22 -15.73 -14.38
N ASN A 222 -17.46 -16.88 -15.01
CA ASN A 222 -18.65 -17.69 -14.81
C ASN A 222 -18.75 -18.18 -13.36
N ARG A 223 -17.60 -18.53 -12.76
CA ARG A 223 -17.50 -18.85 -11.33
C ARG A 223 -18.00 -17.65 -10.52
N ARG A 224 -17.45 -16.45 -10.71
CA ARG A 224 -17.86 -15.23 -9.97
C ARG A 224 -19.33 -14.90 -10.14
N GLU A 225 -19.90 -15.00 -11.35
CA GLU A 225 -21.33 -14.81 -11.58
C GLU A 225 -22.18 -15.80 -10.76
N THR A 226 -21.77 -17.08 -10.76
CA THR A 226 -22.44 -18.12 -9.97
C THR A 226 -22.34 -17.84 -8.47
N LEU A 227 -21.17 -17.39 -8.00
CA LEU A 227 -20.96 -17.01 -6.61
C LEU A 227 -21.85 -15.83 -6.21
N LYS A 228 -22.02 -14.83 -7.09
CA LYS A 228 -22.90 -13.66 -6.85
C LYS A 228 -24.38 -14.03 -6.82
N ALA A 229 -24.81 -14.97 -7.66
CA ALA A 229 -26.22 -15.36 -7.77
C ALA A 229 -26.75 -16.07 -6.51
N ASN A 230 -25.91 -16.90 -5.86
CA ASN A 230 -26.29 -17.58 -4.62
C ASN A 230 -25.05 -17.80 -3.71
N PRO A 231 -24.53 -16.72 -3.10
CA PRO A 231 -23.29 -16.76 -2.34
C PRO A 231 -23.40 -17.66 -1.10
N ARG A 232 -24.57 -17.68 -0.45
CA ARG A 232 -24.84 -18.57 0.68
C ARG A 232 -24.68 -20.04 0.33
N LYS A 233 -25.34 -20.51 -0.73
CA LYS A 233 -25.20 -21.90 -1.20
C LYS A 233 -23.76 -22.20 -1.57
N ALA A 234 -23.12 -21.30 -2.34
CA ALA A 234 -21.74 -21.49 -2.77
C ALA A 234 -20.77 -21.58 -1.59
N PHE A 235 -20.98 -20.80 -0.53
CA PHE A 235 -20.18 -20.83 0.70
C PHE A 235 -20.26 -22.20 1.37
N TYR A 236 -21.46 -22.74 1.57
CA TYR A 236 -21.65 -24.07 2.17
C TYR A 236 -21.13 -25.19 1.29
N ASP A 237 -21.34 -25.12 -0.03
CA ASP A 237 -20.82 -26.11 -0.96
C ASP A 237 -19.28 -26.10 -0.95
N ARG A 238 -18.65 -24.92 -0.88
CA ARG A 238 -17.19 -24.80 -0.78
C ARG A 238 -16.65 -25.39 0.52
N ILE A 239 -17.32 -25.17 1.65
CA ILE A 239 -16.95 -25.77 2.95
C ILE A 239 -17.00 -27.30 2.88
N ARG A 240 -18.01 -27.88 2.22
CA ARG A 240 -18.22 -29.34 2.14
C ARG A 240 -17.23 -30.04 1.22
N ASN A 241 -16.91 -29.43 0.08
CA ASN A 241 -16.28 -30.13 -1.05
C ASN A 241 -14.75 -30.00 -1.13
N THR A 242 -14.11 -29.23 -0.25
CA THR A 242 -12.67 -28.90 -0.39
C THR A 242 -11.92 -29.15 0.91
N ARG A 243 -10.72 -29.75 0.85
CA ARG A 243 -9.83 -29.85 2.01
C ARG A 243 -9.31 -28.45 2.40
N HIS A 244 -8.88 -28.29 3.66
CA HIS A 244 -8.32 -27.03 4.14
C HIS A 244 -7.05 -26.67 3.34
N SER A 245 -7.10 -25.54 2.64
CA SER A 245 -5.98 -24.98 1.87
C SER A 245 -6.03 -23.45 1.91
N PHE A 246 -4.97 -22.78 1.47
CA PHE A 246 -4.95 -21.31 1.38
C PHE A 246 -5.95 -20.81 0.32
N GLU A 247 -6.04 -21.50 -0.82
CA GLU A 247 -6.99 -21.21 -1.90
C GLU A 247 -8.43 -21.29 -1.41
N ARG A 248 -8.76 -22.30 -0.59
CA ARG A 248 -10.06 -22.39 0.07
C ARG A 248 -10.37 -21.15 0.91
N LYS A 249 -9.42 -20.67 1.72
CA LYS A 249 -9.62 -19.49 2.57
C LYS A 249 -9.85 -18.22 1.75
N SER A 250 -9.08 -18.02 0.68
CA SER A 250 -9.23 -16.88 -0.22
C SER A 250 -10.59 -16.90 -0.93
N GLU A 251 -11.01 -18.03 -1.48
CA GLU A 251 -12.32 -18.17 -2.12
C GLU A 251 -13.48 -17.98 -1.13
N LEU A 252 -13.39 -18.54 0.08
CA LEU A 252 -14.42 -18.31 1.11
C LEU A 252 -14.53 -16.82 1.45
N SER A 253 -13.41 -16.10 1.49
CA SER A 253 -13.42 -14.65 1.74
C SER A 253 -14.11 -13.87 0.61
N GLU A 254 -13.85 -14.25 -0.64
CA GLU A 254 -14.53 -13.67 -1.81
C GLU A 254 -16.05 -13.94 -1.75
N ILE A 255 -16.45 -15.18 -1.50
CA ILE A 255 -17.86 -15.58 -1.40
C ILE A 255 -18.56 -14.86 -0.24
N ALA A 256 -17.90 -14.73 0.91
CA ALA A 256 -18.41 -13.97 2.05
C ALA A 256 -18.67 -12.50 1.69
N GLY A 257 -17.81 -11.89 0.88
CA GLY A 257 -18.02 -10.54 0.34
C GLY A 257 -19.30 -10.44 -0.48
N TYR A 258 -19.54 -11.35 -1.42
CA TYR A 258 -20.79 -11.38 -2.19
C TYR A 258 -22.02 -11.66 -1.31
N TRP A 259 -21.88 -12.54 -0.31
CA TRP A 259 -22.96 -12.83 0.63
C TRP A 259 -23.36 -11.57 1.41
N PHE A 260 -22.38 -10.83 1.93
CA PHE A 260 -22.63 -9.57 2.61
C PHE A 260 -23.22 -8.50 1.69
N GLN A 261 -22.78 -8.40 0.43
CA GLN A 261 -23.38 -7.47 -0.53
C GLN A 261 -24.86 -7.76 -0.78
N LEU A 262 -25.24 -9.04 -0.79
CA LEU A 262 -26.63 -9.47 -1.05
C LEU A 262 -27.53 -9.40 0.19
N GLU A 263 -27.05 -9.86 1.36
CA GLU A 263 -27.85 -10.02 2.58
C GLU A 263 -27.47 -9.05 3.72
N GLY A 264 -26.47 -8.19 3.49
CA GLY A 264 -25.97 -7.23 4.46
C GLY A 264 -25.36 -7.88 5.70
N VAL A 265 -25.45 -7.16 6.82
CA VAL A 265 -24.88 -7.52 8.12
C VAL A 265 -25.41 -8.84 8.67
N SER A 266 -26.61 -9.26 8.25
CA SER A 266 -27.20 -10.55 8.65
C SER A 266 -26.39 -11.77 8.19
N ALA A 267 -25.51 -11.62 7.20
CA ALA A 267 -24.61 -12.68 6.72
C ALA A 267 -23.48 -12.99 7.71
N ILE A 268 -23.00 -12.01 8.49
CA ILE A 268 -21.82 -12.12 9.34
C ILE A 268 -21.92 -13.26 10.38
N PRO A 269 -22.96 -13.34 11.22
CA PRO A 269 -23.07 -14.44 12.20
C PRO A 269 -23.20 -15.81 11.51
N GLN A 270 -23.88 -15.87 10.36
CA GLN A 270 -24.04 -17.12 9.60
C GLN A 270 -22.71 -17.62 9.02
N ILE A 271 -21.89 -16.69 8.51
CA ILE A 271 -20.52 -16.98 8.05
C ILE A 271 -19.67 -17.47 9.23
N TYR A 272 -19.71 -16.78 10.36
CA TYR A 272 -18.98 -17.16 11.58
C TYR A 272 -19.32 -18.59 12.02
N ASP A 273 -20.62 -18.90 12.19
CA ASP A 273 -21.10 -20.19 12.70
C ASP A 273 -20.80 -21.37 11.76
N SER A 274 -20.68 -21.09 10.47
CA SER A 274 -20.41 -22.12 9.46
C SER A 274 -18.94 -22.58 9.42
N LEU A 275 -18.00 -21.77 9.93
CA LEU A 275 -16.56 -22.03 9.89
C LEU A 275 -16.08 -22.66 11.20
N LYS A 276 -15.92 -23.99 11.22
CA LYS A 276 -15.50 -24.74 12.41
C LYS A 276 -14.05 -24.48 12.84
N ASN A 277 -13.14 -24.31 11.87
CA ASN A 277 -11.73 -24.09 12.14
C ASN A 277 -11.47 -22.61 12.49
N ALA A 278 -10.84 -22.35 13.64
CA ALA A 278 -10.62 -20.99 14.14
C ALA A 278 -9.70 -20.15 13.25
N ASP A 279 -8.64 -20.74 12.67
CA ASP A 279 -7.71 -20.01 11.79
C ASP A 279 -8.34 -19.64 10.45
N GLU A 280 -9.16 -20.54 9.88
CA GLU A 280 -9.96 -20.27 8.69
C GLU A 280 -11.01 -19.20 8.97
N ARG A 281 -11.74 -19.32 10.09
CA ARG A 281 -12.73 -18.32 10.52
C ARG A 281 -12.11 -16.93 10.68
N ARG A 282 -10.97 -16.84 11.37
CA ARG A 282 -10.23 -15.58 11.54
C ARG A 282 -9.77 -15.01 10.20
N TYR A 283 -9.20 -15.82 9.32
CA TYR A 283 -8.74 -15.34 8.01
C TYR A 283 -9.89 -14.82 7.17
N VAL A 284 -10.98 -15.60 7.05
CA VAL A 284 -12.12 -15.26 6.21
C VAL A 284 -12.77 -13.98 6.72
N LEU A 285 -13.06 -13.89 8.02
CA LEU A 285 -13.70 -12.70 8.58
C LEU A 285 -12.83 -11.45 8.45
N ASN A 286 -11.53 -11.55 8.73
CA ASN A 286 -10.64 -10.40 8.58
C ASN A 286 -10.55 -9.95 7.11
N SER A 287 -10.28 -10.88 6.19
CA SER A 287 -10.14 -10.55 4.76
C SER A 287 -11.43 -9.99 4.18
N PHE A 288 -12.57 -10.53 4.60
CA PHE A 288 -13.88 -10.02 4.20
C PHE A 288 -14.15 -8.62 4.77
N ILE A 289 -13.91 -8.36 6.06
CA ILE A 289 -14.13 -7.03 6.67
C ILE A 289 -13.35 -5.96 5.92
N TRP A 290 -12.07 -6.22 5.62
CA TRP A 290 -11.22 -5.32 4.83
C TRP A 290 -11.64 -5.20 3.36
N GLY A 291 -12.38 -6.20 2.83
CA GLY A 291 -12.92 -6.20 1.47
C GLY A 291 -14.26 -5.48 1.31
N ILE A 292 -14.88 -4.98 2.39
CA ILE A 292 -16.10 -4.19 2.30
C ILE A 292 -15.73 -2.79 1.82
N ASN A 293 -15.84 -2.56 0.52
CA ASN A 293 -15.46 -1.29 -0.11
C ASN A 293 -16.41 -0.12 0.23
N ASP A 294 -17.66 -0.41 0.60
CA ASP A 294 -18.70 0.59 0.85
C ASP A 294 -19.09 0.63 2.33
N PHE A 295 -18.15 1.07 3.16
CA PHE A 295 -18.34 1.22 4.60
C PHE A 295 -19.03 2.56 4.90
N HIS A 296 -20.30 2.70 4.52
CA HIS A 296 -21.12 3.81 5.04
C HIS A 296 -21.25 3.72 6.57
N ASN A 297 -21.39 4.86 7.25
CA ASN A 297 -21.42 4.92 8.73
C ASN A 297 -22.44 3.96 9.37
N ASP A 298 -23.66 3.86 8.84
CA ASP A 298 -24.67 2.93 9.35
C ASP A 298 -24.28 1.46 9.16
N THR A 299 -23.64 1.14 8.04
CA THR A 299 -23.10 -0.19 7.73
C THR A 299 -21.95 -0.53 8.68
N ALA A 300 -21.07 0.43 8.94
CA ALA A 300 -19.91 0.27 9.79
C ALA A 300 -20.28 -0.08 11.23
N ALA A 301 -21.15 0.74 11.83
CA ALA A 301 -21.66 0.51 13.18
C ALA A 301 -22.36 -0.85 13.29
N SER A 302 -23.13 -1.22 12.28
CA SER A 302 -23.83 -2.51 12.23
C SER A 302 -22.87 -3.71 12.11
N VAL A 303 -21.79 -3.58 11.33
CA VAL A 303 -20.73 -4.60 11.23
C VAL A 303 -20.04 -4.77 12.58
N VAL A 304 -19.61 -3.67 13.22
CA VAL A 304 -19.01 -3.68 14.56
C VAL A 304 -19.94 -4.37 15.56
N GLN A 305 -21.22 -4.01 15.58
CA GLN A 305 -22.20 -4.62 16.46
C GLN A 305 -22.37 -6.11 16.20
N ALA A 306 -22.33 -6.56 14.94
CA ALA A 306 -22.47 -7.98 14.61
C ALA A 306 -21.25 -8.80 15.07
N VAL A 307 -20.03 -8.31 14.84
CA VAL A 307 -18.80 -9.03 15.21
C VAL A 307 -18.53 -9.02 16.71
N SER A 308 -19.02 -8.00 17.44
CA SER A 308 -18.88 -7.93 18.90
C SER A 308 -19.70 -9.00 19.64
N GLN A 309 -20.69 -9.61 18.98
CA GLN A 309 -21.55 -10.65 19.55
C GLN A 309 -21.01 -12.07 19.30
N PHE A 310 -19.81 -12.23 18.73
CA PHE A 310 -19.26 -13.57 18.55
C PHE A 310 -19.05 -14.30 19.89
N PRO A 311 -19.42 -15.59 19.98
CA PRO A 311 -19.40 -16.33 21.24
C PRO A 311 -17.99 -16.50 21.82
N ASN A 312 -16.97 -16.54 20.96
CA ASN A 312 -15.58 -16.53 21.41
C ASN A 312 -15.09 -15.09 21.63
N GLN A 313 -14.87 -14.70 22.89
CA GLN A 313 -14.46 -13.34 23.27
C GLN A 313 -13.17 -12.87 22.60
N GLN A 314 -12.18 -13.75 22.39
CA GLN A 314 -10.92 -13.36 21.74
C GLN A 314 -11.11 -13.08 20.25
N GLU A 315 -11.98 -13.85 19.58
CA GLU A 315 -12.34 -13.62 18.18
C GLU A 315 -13.23 -12.40 18.02
N ALA A 316 -14.20 -12.21 18.92
CA ALA A 316 -15.01 -10.98 18.99
C ALA A 316 -14.10 -9.76 19.09
N LYS A 317 -13.19 -9.72 20.08
CA LYS A 317 -12.22 -8.63 20.24
C LYS A 317 -11.42 -8.33 18.97
N LYS A 318 -10.85 -9.37 18.35
CA LYS A 318 -10.03 -9.21 17.13
C LYS A 318 -10.85 -8.69 15.94
N ALA A 319 -12.04 -9.24 15.72
CA ALA A 319 -12.92 -8.83 14.63
C ALA A 319 -13.49 -7.43 14.84
N THR A 320 -13.88 -7.09 16.08
CA THR A 320 -14.32 -5.75 16.47
C THR A 320 -13.22 -4.72 16.24
N ASN A 321 -11.98 -5.01 16.67
CA ASN A 321 -10.84 -4.13 16.40
C ASN A 321 -10.63 -3.91 14.89
N ALA A 322 -10.62 -4.98 14.08
CA ALA A 322 -10.47 -4.87 12.63
C ALA A 322 -11.60 -4.07 11.96
N ALA A 323 -12.84 -4.22 12.43
CA ALA A 323 -13.98 -3.47 11.93
C ALA A 323 -13.87 -1.96 12.25
N PHE A 324 -13.40 -1.59 13.45
CA PHE A 324 -13.12 -0.19 13.78
C PHE A 324 -11.94 0.38 12.97
N GLU A 325 -10.85 -0.37 12.83
CA GLU A 325 -9.71 0.07 12.04
C GLU A 325 -10.09 0.31 10.58
N HIS A 326 -10.98 -0.52 10.02
CA HIS A 326 -11.51 -0.33 8.68
C HIS A 326 -12.49 0.85 8.60
N TRP A 327 -13.40 1.01 9.57
CA TRP A 327 -14.30 2.17 9.65
C TRP A 327 -13.52 3.48 9.67
N ALA A 328 -12.43 3.55 10.42
CA ALA A 328 -11.63 4.76 10.50
C ALA A 328 -10.97 5.19 9.18
N ASN A 329 -10.89 4.33 8.17
CA ASN A 329 -10.44 4.74 6.83
C ASN A 329 -11.48 5.62 6.09
N PHE A 330 -12.73 5.64 6.55
CA PHE A 330 -13.83 6.40 5.94
C PHE A 330 -14.32 7.52 6.85
N ASP A 331 -14.44 7.27 8.16
CA ASP A 331 -14.86 8.26 9.15
C ASP A 331 -14.16 7.97 10.50
N PRO A 332 -12.93 8.48 10.69
CA PRO A 332 -12.15 8.20 11.88
C PRO A 332 -12.75 8.80 13.17
N LYS A 333 -13.46 9.93 13.06
CA LYS A 333 -14.17 10.56 14.19
C LYS A 333 -15.31 9.68 14.68
N ALA A 334 -16.25 9.33 13.80
CA ALA A 334 -17.38 8.47 14.16
C ALA A 334 -16.91 7.09 14.65
N SER A 335 -15.88 6.53 14.04
CA SER A 335 -15.28 5.27 14.48
C SER A 335 -14.70 5.36 15.90
N PHE A 336 -13.99 6.44 16.24
CA PHE A 336 -13.45 6.64 17.59
C PHE A 336 -14.57 6.83 18.62
N GLU A 337 -15.56 7.68 18.31
CA GLU A 337 -16.72 7.92 19.19
C GLU A 337 -17.50 6.64 19.48
N ALA A 338 -17.73 5.81 18.46
CA ALA A 338 -18.35 4.51 18.61
C ALA A 338 -17.49 3.54 19.44
N ALA A 339 -16.17 3.54 19.25
CA ALA A 339 -15.24 2.71 20.02
C ALA A 339 -15.20 3.04 21.53
N LEU A 340 -15.62 4.24 21.94
CA LEU A 340 -15.78 4.61 23.34
C LEU A 340 -16.98 3.92 24.03
N GLN A 341 -17.95 3.42 23.26
CA GLN A 341 -19.14 2.73 23.80
C GLN A 341 -18.86 1.26 24.17
N PHE A 342 -17.70 0.73 23.77
CA PHE A 342 -17.29 -0.64 24.04
C PHE A 342 -16.25 -0.68 25.17
N ASP A 343 -16.27 -1.74 25.98
CA ASP A 343 -15.27 -1.95 27.02
C ASP A 343 -13.89 -2.39 26.47
N ASP A 344 -12.90 -2.48 27.36
CA ASP A 344 -11.54 -2.89 26.98
C ASP A 344 -11.40 -4.39 26.66
N GLN A 345 -12.41 -5.20 27.00
CA GLN A 345 -12.45 -6.62 26.61
C GLN A 345 -12.74 -6.75 25.12
N LEU A 346 -13.58 -5.88 24.56
CA LEU A 346 -13.93 -5.88 23.14
C LEU A 346 -13.06 -4.95 22.28
N VAL A 347 -12.65 -3.79 22.80
CA VAL A 347 -11.83 -2.82 22.04
C VAL A 347 -10.57 -2.48 22.81
N SER A 348 -9.41 -2.79 22.25
CA SER A 348 -8.14 -2.45 22.91
C SER A 348 -7.85 -0.95 22.91
N GLU A 349 -7.13 -0.49 23.93
CA GLU A 349 -6.58 0.87 24.01
C GLU A 349 -5.69 1.21 22.80
N SER A 350 -4.94 0.22 22.28
CA SER A 350 -4.15 0.36 21.06
C SER A 350 -5.01 0.66 19.84
N THR A 351 -6.20 0.08 19.75
CA THR A 351 -7.17 0.36 18.67
C THR A 351 -7.62 1.80 18.78
N ARG A 352 -8.09 2.23 19.96
CA ARG A 352 -8.55 3.62 20.17
C ARG A 352 -7.44 4.64 19.86
N SER A 353 -6.20 4.33 20.23
CA SER A 353 -5.03 5.16 19.88
C SER A 353 -4.77 5.19 18.37
N TYR A 354 -4.94 4.06 17.67
CA TYR A 354 -4.86 4.01 16.21
C TYR A 354 -5.95 4.89 15.56
N LEU A 355 -7.21 4.81 16.03
CA LEU A 355 -8.30 5.63 15.48
C LEU A 355 -8.02 7.14 15.64
N LEU A 356 -7.46 7.56 16.78
CA LEU A 356 -7.04 8.96 16.99
C LEU A 356 -5.95 9.39 16.01
N ARG A 357 -4.97 8.51 15.72
CA ARG A 357 -3.93 8.80 14.73
C ARG A 357 -4.51 8.91 13.32
N THR A 358 -5.45 8.04 12.97
CA THR A 358 -6.14 8.11 11.68
C THR A 358 -6.97 9.40 11.58
N TRP A 359 -7.67 9.78 12.64
CA TRP A 359 -8.38 11.07 12.71
C TRP A 359 -7.42 12.24 12.54
N ALA A 360 -6.30 12.26 13.27
CA ALA A 360 -5.29 13.30 13.12
C ALA A 360 -4.77 13.40 11.68
N SER A 361 -4.60 12.26 11.01
CA SER A 361 -4.09 12.22 9.63
C SER A 361 -5.08 12.80 8.61
N ASP A 362 -6.38 12.65 8.87
CA ASP A 362 -7.49 13.18 8.06
C ASP A 362 -7.75 14.66 8.34
N ASP A 363 -8.00 15.02 9.61
CA ASP A 363 -8.23 16.39 10.08
C ASP A 363 -7.66 16.60 11.50
N ALA A 364 -6.41 17.08 11.56
CA ALA A 364 -5.70 17.29 12.81
C ALA A 364 -6.25 18.47 13.63
N GLU A 365 -6.80 19.48 12.95
CA GLU A 365 -7.38 20.65 13.57
C GLU A 365 -8.71 20.30 14.26
N ASP A 366 -9.59 19.57 13.59
CA ASP A 366 -10.84 19.06 14.20
C ASP A 366 -10.51 18.16 15.41
N LEU A 367 -9.54 17.24 15.29
CA LEU A 367 -9.11 16.44 16.44
C LEU A 367 -8.59 17.29 17.60
N TYR A 368 -7.81 18.34 17.33
CA TYR A 368 -7.29 19.22 18.37
C TYR A 368 -8.42 19.96 19.10
N GLU A 369 -9.42 20.46 18.36
CA GLU A 369 -10.59 21.14 18.93
C GLU A 369 -11.41 20.20 19.83
N GLU A 370 -11.57 18.95 19.43
CA GLU A 370 -12.29 17.92 20.19
C GLU A 370 -11.47 17.27 21.31
N ALA A 371 -10.15 17.41 21.31
CA ALA A 371 -9.29 16.71 22.26
C ALA A 371 -9.58 17.02 23.74
N MET A 372 -10.29 18.12 24.05
CA MET A 372 -10.73 18.45 25.40
C MET A 372 -12.08 17.83 25.78
N THR A 373 -12.89 17.43 24.80
CA THR A 373 -14.23 16.84 24.98
C THR A 373 -14.14 15.32 25.15
N ILE A 374 -13.10 14.68 24.59
CA ILE A 374 -12.87 13.24 24.74
C ILE A 374 -12.47 12.84 26.17
N PRO A 375 -12.65 11.55 26.55
CA PRO A 375 -12.34 11.08 27.89
C PRO A 375 -10.89 11.37 28.34
N PRO A 376 -10.66 11.75 29.61
CA PRO A 376 -9.36 12.20 30.12
C PRO A 376 -8.17 11.31 29.80
N GLN A 377 -8.36 9.98 29.78
CA GLN A 377 -7.32 9.00 29.48
C GLN A 377 -6.80 9.09 28.02
N PHE A 378 -7.60 9.61 27.08
CA PHE A 378 -7.23 9.74 25.67
C PHE A 378 -6.78 11.16 25.30
N GLN A 379 -7.02 12.17 26.15
CA GLN A 379 -6.68 13.58 25.86
C GLN A 379 -5.19 13.77 25.52
N GLY A 380 -4.30 13.07 26.23
CA GLY A 380 -2.87 13.15 25.97
C GLY A 380 -2.50 12.62 24.59
N VAL A 381 -3.08 11.49 24.19
CA VAL A 381 -2.83 10.86 22.89
C VAL A 381 -3.40 11.71 21.76
N ALA A 382 -4.65 12.17 21.87
CA ALA A 382 -5.28 13.03 20.87
C ALA A 382 -4.50 14.33 20.64
N ILE A 383 -4.08 15.01 21.72
CA ILE A 383 -3.25 16.22 21.62
C ILE A 383 -1.89 15.92 20.98
N ALA A 384 -1.26 14.79 21.32
CA ALA A 384 0.02 14.40 20.74
C ALA A 384 -0.12 14.16 19.23
N GLU A 385 -1.08 13.34 18.81
CA GLU A 385 -1.29 12.96 17.40
C GLU A 385 -1.73 14.18 16.56
N ALA A 386 -2.64 15.01 17.06
CA ALA A 386 -3.07 16.24 16.38
C ALA A 386 -1.91 17.22 16.18
N LEU A 387 -1.14 17.52 17.25
CA LEU A 387 -0.06 18.49 17.16
C LEU A 387 1.18 17.95 16.45
N ASP A 388 1.44 16.64 16.48
CA ASP A 388 2.43 16.00 15.60
C ASP A 388 2.07 16.29 14.14
N ARG A 389 0.81 16.03 13.72
CA ARG A 389 0.37 16.30 12.36
C ARG A 389 0.42 17.78 11.99
N ILE A 390 -0.14 18.68 12.80
CA ILE A 390 -0.13 20.13 12.55
C ILE A 390 1.31 20.66 12.45
N SER A 391 2.24 20.11 13.26
CA SER A 391 3.63 20.54 13.23
C SER A 391 4.38 20.15 11.96
N LEU A 392 3.87 19.18 11.18
CA LEU A 392 4.42 18.89 9.86
C LEU A 392 4.27 20.07 8.90
N ASP A 393 3.11 20.74 8.94
CA ASP A 393 2.79 21.83 8.01
C ASP A 393 3.12 23.21 8.61
N SER A 394 2.92 23.39 9.92
CA SER A 394 3.18 24.65 10.61
C SER A 394 3.60 24.43 12.07
N PRO A 395 4.91 24.22 12.34
CA PRO A 395 5.44 24.12 13.70
C PRO A 395 5.02 25.29 14.59
N GLN A 396 5.02 26.52 14.06
CA GLN A 396 4.67 27.72 14.83
C GLN A 396 3.18 27.76 15.20
N LYS A 397 2.28 27.24 14.35
CA LYS A 397 0.86 27.09 14.68
C LYS A 397 0.71 26.07 15.80
N ALA A 398 1.33 24.89 15.68
CA ALA A 398 1.30 23.85 16.70
C ALA A 398 1.80 24.36 18.07
N ILE A 399 2.89 25.15 18.09
CA ILE A 399 3.43 25.76 19.31
C ILE A 399 2.44 26.73 19.96
N ARG A 400 1.77 27.58 19.17
CA ARG A 400 0.76 28.51 19.71
C ARG A 400 -0.40 27.74 20.34
N LEU A 401 -0.88 26.70 19.66
CA LEU A 401 -1.93 25.82 20.17
C LEU A 401 -1.50 25.14 21.48
N ALA A 402 -0.31 24.51 21.49
CA ALA A 402 0.24 23.86 22.68
C ALA A 402 0.32 24.79 23.90
N ARG A 403 0.69 26.07 23.71
CA ARG A 403 0.76 27.05 24.80
C ARG A 403 -0.59 27.41 25.41
N ASN A 404 -1.66 27.30 24.64
CA ASN A 404 -3.02 27.64 25.08
C ASN A 404 -3.68 26.50 25.87
N LEU A 405 -3.04 25.33 26.02
CA LEU A 405 -3.58 24.23 26.82
C LEU A 405 -3.45 24.56 28.31
N ASP A 406 -4.53 24.48 29.08
CA ASP A 406 -4.55 24.83 30.51
C ASP A 406 -3.73 23.87 31.39
N LYS A 407 -3.78 22.57 31.07
CA LYS A 407 -3.16 21.51 31.88
C LYS A 407 -1.66 21.41 31.58
N PRO A 408 -0.75 21.58 32.58
CA PRO A 408 0.70 21.46 32.36
C PRO A 408 1.14 20.11 31.78
N ALA A 409 0.45 19.02 32.13
CA ALA A 409 0.73 17.69 31.61
C ALA A 409 0.50 17.64 30.08
N LEU A 410 -0.62 18.18 29.58
CA LEU A 410 -0.92 18.21 28.15
C LEU A 410 0.03 19.13 27.39
N ARG A 411 0.42 20.28 27.97
CA ARG A 411 1.45 21.16 27.38
C ARG A 411 2.78 20.43 27.17
N ASN A 412 3.20 19.62 28.13
CA ASN A 412 4.44 18.84 28.02
C ASN A 412 4.35 17.75 26.97
N THR A 413 3.20 17.05 26.88
CA THR A 413 2.95 16.06 25.83
C THR A 413 2.97 16.70 24.44
N ALA A 414 2.25 17.80 24.27
CA ALA A 414 2.21 18.60 23.05
C ALA A 414 3.61 19.05 22.61
N ARG A 415 4.39 19.63 23.54
CA ARG A 415 5.77 20.07 23.28
C ARG A 415 6.63 18.93 22.75
N ASN A 416 6.58 17.77 23.39
CA ASN A 416 7.42 16.63 22.99
C ASN A 416 7.03 16.14 21.58
N ALA A 417 5.73 15.99 21.29
CA ALA A 417 5.26 15.60 19.97
C ALA A 417 5.70 16.58 18.86
N ILE A 418 5.53 17.89 19.10
CA ILE A 418 5.94 18.94 18.15
C ILE A 418 7.45 18.87 17.88
N VAL A 419 8.27 18.75 18.93
CA VAL A 419 9.73 18.68 18.80
C VAL A 419 10.16 17.41 18.08
N ASP A 420 9.57 16.27 18.43
CA ASP A 420 9.89 14.98 17.83
C ASP A 420 9.57 14.93 16.34
N ARG A 421 8.54 15.68 15.89
CA ARG A 421 8.22 15.87 14.48
C ARG A 421 9.13 16.89 13.82
N TRP A 422 9.23 18.09 14.40
CA TRP A 422 9.96 19.22 13.82
C TRP A 422 11.44 18.90 13.65
N ARG A 423 12.05 18.19 14.60
CA ARG A 423 13.47 17.81 14.47
C ARG A 423 13.75 16.93 13.26
N ARG A 424 12.78 16.18 12.74
CA ARG A 424 12.98 15.31 11.56
C ARG A 424 12.99 16.09 10.24
N SER A 425 12.43 17.30 10.23
CA SER A 425 12.35 18.15 9.05
C SER A 425 13.30 19.35 9.10
N ASP A 426 13.47 19.94 10.28
CA ASP A 426 14.33 21.11 10.54
C ASP A 426 14.83 21.07 11.99
N ALA A 427 15.84 20.24 12.23
CA ALA A 427 16.44 20.04 13.54
C ALA A 427 17.06 21.32 14.12
N LYS A 428 17.62 22.18 13.27
CA LYS A 428 18.16 23.48 13.68
C LYS A 428 17.10 24.33 14.33
N SER A 429 16.02 24.63 13.63
CA SER A 429 14.97 25.51 14.15
C SER A 429 14.27 24.89 15.36
N ALA A 430 14.08 23.56 15.37
CA ALA A 430 13.54 22.85 16.53
C ALA A 430 14.44 23.01 17.76
N PHE A 431 15.76 22.84 17.59
CA PHE A 431 16.74 23.01 18.66
C PHE A 431 16.82 24.47 19.14
N GLU A 432 16.93 25.44 18.23
CA GLU A 432 16.92 26.87 18.57
C GLU A 432 15.66 27.25 19.36
N TRP A 433 14.50 26.73 18.94
CA TRP A 433 13.24 26.95 19.65
C TRP A 433 13.26 26.34 21.05
N LEU A 434 13.75 25.10 21.20
CA LEU A 434 13.89 24.45 22.50
C LEU A 434 14.76 25.27 23.46
N MET A 435 15.89 25.79 22.95
CA MET A 435 16.84 26.57 23.75
C MET A 435 16.27 27.93 24.16
N LYS A 436 15.51 28.59 23.28
CA LYS A 436 14.92 29.90 23.54
C LYS A 436 13.73 29.88 24.51
N ASN A 437 13.04 28.75 24.65
CA ASN A 437 11.78 28.66 25.40
C ASN A 437 11.93 27.97 26.76
N ASP A 438 13.07 28.19 27.41
CA ASP A 438 13.35 27.79 28.79
C ASP A 438 13.06 26.30 29.06
N LEU A 439 13.52 25.41 28.18
CA LEU A 439 13.94 24.12 28.72
C LEU A 439 15.09 24.45 29.69
N ASN A 440 14.80 24.44 30.99
CA ASN A 440 15.88 24.32 31.96
C ASN A 440 16.63 23.03 31.59
N VAL A 441 17.77 23.19 30.92
CA VAL A 441 18.56 22.10 30.32
C VAL A 441 19.09 21.14 31.38
N PHE A 442 19.18 21.63 32.62
CA PHE A 442 19.59 20.89 33.81
C PHE A 442 18.45 20.07 34.44
N VAL A 443 17.21 20.23 33.98
CA VAL A 443 16.12 19.31 34.35
C VAL A 443 16.34 17.99 33.60
N PRO A 444 16.54 16.84 34.28
CA PRO A 444 16.85 15.58 33.62
C PRO A 444 15.85 15.17 32.52
N ARG A 445 14.57 15.50 32.73
CA ARG A 445 13.49 15.25 31.75
C ARG A 445 13.69 16.00 30.42
N ASN A 446 14.31 17.18 30.46
CA ASN A 446 14.59 17.98 29.27
C ASN A 446 15.90 17.56 28.60
N LYS A 447 16.82 16.94 29.36
CA LYS A 447 18.13 16.50 28.86
C LYS A 447 18.00 15.60 27.63
N SER A 448 17.17 14.57 27.71
CA SER A 448 16.94 13.66 26.58
C SER A 448 16.35 14.37 25.37
N LEU A 449 15.39 15.28 25.57
CA LEU A 449 14.70 15.96 24.46
C LEU A 449 15.66 16.84 23.66
N TRP A 450 16.45 17.69 24.34
CA TRP A 450 17.40 18.54 23.62
C TRP A 450 18.54 17.71 23.03
N ARG A 451 19.04 16.68 23.73
CA ARG A 451 20.14 15.83 23.23
C ARG A 451 19.76 15.11 21.94
N TYR A 452 18.58 14.51 21.88
CA TYR A 452 18.13 13.89 20.64
C TYR A 452 17.85 14.90 19.52
N THR A 453 17.35 16.09 19.87
CA THR A 453 17.12 17.15 18.87
C THR A 453 18.43 17.68 18.31
N PHE A 454 19.46 17.83 19.16
CA PHE A 454 20.80 18.25 18.76
C PHE A 454 21.51 17.18 17.95
N SER A 455 21.37 15.90 18.31
CA SER A 455 21.84 14.79 17.49
C SER A 455 21.22 14.80 16.10
N SER A 456 19.90 14.99 15.98
CA SER A 456 19.26 15.18 14.66
C SER A 456 19.75 16.43 13.92
N TYR A 457 20.24 17.45 14.64
CA TYR A 457 20.81 18.64 14.03
C TYR A 457 22.21 18.35 13.47
N LEU A 458 23.05 17.62 14.21
CA LEU A 458 24.32 17.11 13.72
C LEU A 458 24.13 16.22 12.47
N ASP A 459 23.12 15.35 12.46
CA ASP A 459 22.77 14.50 11.30
C ASP A 459 22.44 15.32 10.04
N GLN A 460 21.69 16.41 10.20
CA GLN A 460 21.19 17.22 9.08
C GLN A 460 22.21 18.24 8.57
N ASP A 461 22.97 18.86 9.49
CA ASP A 461 23.91 19.94 9.19
C ASP A 461 24.99 20.04 10.29
N PHE A 462 25.95 19.12 10.24
CA PHE A 462 27.03 19.00 11.23
C PHE A 462 27.81 20.31 11.41
N ASP A 463 28.23 20.97 10.33
CA ASP A 463 29.04 22.20 10.42
C ASP A 463 28.28 23.35 11.09
N SER A 464 26.99 23.50 10.76
CA SER A 464 26.12 24.51 11.37
C SER A 464 25.82 24.17 12.84
N ALA A 465 25.57 22.91 13.17
CA ALA A 465 25.38 22.45 14.54
C ALA A 465 26.63 22.64 15.39
N ARG A 466 27.82 22.33 14.84
CA ARG A 466 29.11 22.60 15.47
C ARG A 466 29.32 24.10 15.69
N SER A 467 29.10 24.93 14.68
CA SER A 467 29.22 26.40 14.83
C SER A 467 28.22 26.98 15.84
N TYR A 468 27.11 26.25 16.08
CA TYR A 468 26.12 26.63 17.07
C TYR A 468 26.59 26.35 18.51
N LEU A 469 27.53 25.40 18.71
CA LEU A 469 28.16 25.11 20.00
C LEU A 469 28.89 26.34 20.56
N ASP A 470 29.59 27.07 19.68
CA ASP A 470 30.42 28.24 20.02
C ASP A 470 29.62 29.39 20.67
N GLN A 471 28.29 29.30 20.70
CA GLN A 471 27.40 30.27 21.34
C GLN A 471 27.17 30.00 22.84
N TYR A 472 27.61 28.86 23.34
CA TYR A 472 27.41 28.43 24.72
C TYR A 472 28.76 28.31 25.44
N GLU A 473 28.75 28.58 26.75
CA GLU A 473 29.92 28.43 27.63
C GLU A 473 29.56 27.58 28.84
N GLY A 474 30.56 26.92 29.43
CA GLY A 474 30.46 26.24 30.72
C GLY A 474 29.78 24.86 30.64
N GLU A 475 28.94 24.53 31.63
CA GLU A 475 28.39 23.17 31.76
C GLU A 475 27.55 22.74 30.54
N PHE A 476 26.81 23.66 29.93
CA PHE A 476 25.96 23.31 28.79
C PHE A 476 26.77 23.12 27.50
N GLU A 477 27.82 23.91 27.30
CA GLU A 477 28.81 23.69 26.22
C GLU A 477 29.40 22.28 26.34
N ALA A 478 29.85 21.91 27.55
CA ALA A 478 30.36 20.56 27.82
C ALA A 478 29.33 19.48 27.44
N GLN A 479 28.06 19.62 27.81
CA GLN A 479 27.02 18.64 27.46
C GLN A 479 26.77 18.52 25.95
N LEU A 480 26.87 19.62 25.20
CA LEU A 480 26.73 19.57 23.75
C LEU A 480 27.97 18.99 23.06
N VAL A 481 29.16 19.26 23.59
CA VAL A 481 30.40 18.63 23.17
C VAL A 481 30.35 17.12 23.40
N GLU A 482 29.86 16.67 24.57
CA GLU A 482 29.61 15.26 24.87
C GLU A 482 28.71 14.63 23.79
N ALA A 483 27.56 15.23 23.50
CA ALA A 483 26.62 14.74 22.50
C ALA A 483 27.22 14.73 21.08
N THR A 484 28.07 15.70 20.75
CA THR A 484 28.77 15.76 19.47
C THR A 484 29.78 14.64 19.34
N SER A 485 30.61 14.43 20.37
CA SER A 485 31.62 13.38 20.38
C SER A 485 31.00 11.99 20.28
N GLU A 486 29.95 11.71 21.05
CA GLU A 486 29.21 10.44 20.95
C GLU A 486 28.60 10.23 19.56
N HIS A 487 27.98 11.26 18.99
CA HIS A 487 27.40 11.17 17.66
C HIS A 487 28.47 10.87 16.59
N LEU A 488 29.63 11.53 16.68
CA LEU A 488 30.74 11.28 15.77
C LEU A 488 31.31 9.87 15.92
N PHE A 489 31.37 9.32 17.14
CA PHE A 489 31.81 7.94 17.33
C PHE A 489 30.94 6.92 16.61
N GLU A 490 29.63 7.15 16.55
CA GLU A 490 28.70 6.27 15.84
C GLU A 490 28.81 6.41 14.32
N LEU A 491 29.19 7.59 13.82
CA LEU A 491 29.16 7.93 12.40
C LEU A 491 30.53 7.81 11.71
N ASP A 492 31.56 8.43 12.27
CA ASP A 492 32.91 8.56 11.70
C ASP A 492 33.97 8.75 12.80
N LEU A 493 34.71 7.69 13.08
CA LEU A 493 35.74 7.65 14.11
C LEU A 493 36.91 8.63 13.84
N GLU A 494 37.29 8.83 12.57
CA GLU A 494 38.38 9.75 12.22
C GLU A 494 37.96 11.19 12.49
N LEU A 495 36.72 11.55 12.12
CA LEU A 495 36.14 12.85 12.43
C LEU A 495 35.97 13.06 13.95
N ALA A 496 35.61 12.02 14.71
CA ALA A 496 35.55 12.07 16.18
C ALA A 496 36.91 12.39 16.81
N VAL A 497 37.97 11.74 16.30
CA VAL A 497 39.35 11.97 16.75
C VAL A 497 39.81 13.40 16.44
N ASP A 498 39.56 13.88 15.22
CA ASP A 498 39.94 15.24 14.82
C ASP A 498 39.14 16.30 15.59
N TYR A 499 37.85 16.03 15.85
CA TYR A 499 37.03 16.87 16.70
C TYR A 499 37.61 16.98 18.12
N MET A 500 37.92 15.85 18.78
CA MET A 500 38.54 15.87 20.12
C MET A 500 39.88 16.62 20.15
N LYS A 501 40.71 16.50 19.12
CA LYS A 501 41.98 17.25 19.01
C LYS A 501 41.75 18.76 18.88
N SER A 502 40.60 19.17 18.35
CA SER A 502 40.25 20.57 18.13
C SER A 502 39.65 21.27 19.36
N LEU A 503 39.19 20.52 20.37
CA LEU A 503 38.60 21.08 21.59
C LEU A 503 39.63 21.78 22.47
N ASP A 504 39.21 22.79 23.24
CA ASP A 504 40.04 23.37 24.29
C ASP A 504 40.52 22.30 25.30
N SER A 505 41.70 22.52 25.91
CA SER A 505 42.30 21.57 26.85
C SER A 505 41.39 21.22 28.03
N GLU A 506 40.64 22.17 28.58
CA GLU A 506 39.76 21.96 29.74
C GLU A 506 38.57 21.06 29.36
N ILE A 507 37.88 21.40 28.28
CA ILE A 507 36.74 20.63 27.76
C ILE A 507 37.21 19.24 27.31
N ARG A 508 38.33 19.18 26.60
CA ARG A 508 38.93 17.92 26.16
C ARG A 508 39.15 17.01 27.37
N ASN A 509 39.74 17.54 28.44
CA ASN A 509 40.03 16.79 29.66
C ASN A 509 38.77 16.22 30.33
N SER A 510 37.65 16.95 30.33
CA SER A 510 36.41 16.42 30.92
C SER A 510 35.83 15.23 30.16
N PHE A 511 36.22 15.03 28.89
CA PHE A 511 35.72 13.94 28.04
C PHE A 511 36.75 12.86 27.71
N LEU A 512 38.03 13.08 28.02
CA LEU A 512 39.11 12.16 27.67
C LEU A 512 38.87 10.74 28.18
N ASP A 513 38.29 10.59 29.37
CA ASP A 513 38.01 9.29 29.96
C ASP A 513 36.95 8.54 29.16
N GLN A 514 35.78 9.14 28.93
CA GLN A 514 34.70 8.52 28.13
C GLN A 514 35.16 8.26 26.69
N PHE A 515 35.90 9.20 26.11
CA PHE A 515 36.52 9.05 24.79
C PHE A 515 37.48 7.86 24.74
N ALA A 516 38.31 7.65 25.77
CA ALA A 516 39.23 6.51 25.87
C ALA A 516 38.48 5.18 25.86
N TYR A 517 37.37 5.08 26.61
CA TYR A 517 36.55 3.86 26.66
C TYR A 517 35.97 3.52 25.29
N SER A 518 35.25 4.46 24.66
CA SER A 518 34.57 4.24 23.38
C SER A 518 35.56 4.05 22.23
N PHE A 519 36.66 4.81 22.21
CA PHE A 519 37.66 4.66 21.16
C PHE A 519 38.38 3.30 21.27
N ALA A 520 38.72 2.86 22.47
CA ALA A 520 39.39 1.57 22.66
C ALA A 520 38.50 0.37 22.34
N GLU A 521 37.18 0.51 22.45
CA GLU A 521 36.22 -0.52 22.03
C GLU A 521 36.20 -0.67 20.50
N LEU A 522 36.25 0.45 19.77
CA LEU A 522 36.16 0.47 18.30
C LEU A 522 37.51 0.25 17.60
N ASP A 523 38.56 0.92 18.08
CA ASP A 523 39.92 0.86 17.55
C ASP A 523 40.96 1.05 18.67
N PRO A 524 41.34 -0.04 19.37
CA PRO A 524 42.33 0.04 20.44
C PRO A 524 43.69 0.57 19.99
N MET A 525 44.08 0.38 18.73
CA MET A 525 45.39 0.84 18.24
C MET A 525 45.37 2.31 17.85
N GLY A 526 44.27 2.78 17.28
CA GLY A 526 43.97 4.21 17.14
C GLY A 526 43.96 4.90 18.50
N ALA A 527 43.32 4.31 19.51
CA ALA A 527 43.28 4.84 20.87
C ALA A 527 44.68 4.96 21.49
N ILE A 528 45.53 3.93 21.37
CA ILE A 528 46.93 4.03 21.81
C ILE A 528 47.66 5.16 21.09
N SER A 529 47.54 5.25 19.77
CA SER A 529 48.22 6.28 18.96
C SER A 529 47.74 7.70 19.32
N PHE A 530 46.45 7.86 19.64
CA PHE A 530 45.90 9.13 20.09
C PHE A 530 46.46 9.54 21.46
N GLY A 531 46.62 8.59 22.38
CA GLY A 531 47.23 8.84 23.69
C GLY A 531 48.64 9.44 23.58
N GLU A 532 49.41 9.11 22.54
CA GLU A 532 50.75 9.68 22.31
C GLU A 532 50.71 11.17 21.97
N THR A 533 49.56 11.67 21.50
CA THR A 533 49.36 13.09 21.17
C THR A 533 48.93 13.94 22.38
N LEU A 534 48.58 13.29 23.50
CA LEU A 534 48.16 13.96 24.74
C LEU A 534 49.34 14.44 25.57
N GLU A 535 49.12 15.47 26.39
CA GLU A 535 50.11 15.93 27.35
C GLU A 535 50.40 14.86 28.43
N GLN A 536 51.61 14.88 28.98
CA GLN A 536 52.05 13.83 29.91
C GLN A 536 51.13 13.66 31.12
N HIS A 537 50.49 14.74 31.58
CA HIS A 537 49.56 14.71 32.71
C HIS A 537 48.18 14.10 32.35
N GLN A 538 47.81 14.10 31.07
CA GLN A 538 46.56 13.53 30.55
C GLN A 538 46.70 12.04 30.20
N GLN A 539 47.90 11.62 29.80
CA GLN A 539 48.17 10.27 29.31
C GLN A 539 47.84 9.18 30.33
N GLU A 540 48.07 9.42 31.61
CA GLU A 540 47.95 8.36 32.63
C GLU A 540 46.53 7.82 32.79
N ALA A 541 45.55 8.70 33.06
CA ALA A 541 44.15 8.29 33.16
C ALA A 541 43.64 7.74 31.82
N TYR A 542 44.01 8.39 30.71
CA TYR A 542 43.62 7.98 29.37
C TYR A 542 44.06 6.54 29.04
N TYR A 543 45.34 6.21 29.19
CA TYR A 543 45.84 4.87 28.88
C TYR A 543 45.28 3.81 29.82
N GLN A 544 45.05 4.14 31.10
CA GLN A 544 44.39 3.22 32.02
C GLN A 544 42.98 2.86 31.54
N ASN A 545 42.21 3.84 31.08
CA ASN A 545 40.86 3.63 30.52
C ASN A 545 40.89 2.85 29.20
N VAL A 546 41.84 3.14 28.29
CA VAL A 546 42.04 2.36 27.06
C VAL A 546 42.32 0.89 27.37
N ILE A 547 43.25 0.62 28.29
CA ILE A 547 43.64 -0.73 28.72
C ILE A 547 42.44 -1.45 29.35
N TYR A 548 41.70 -0.75 30.22
CA TYR A 548 40.51 -1.30 30.85
C TYR A 548 39.44 -1.69 29.82
N SER A 549 39.10 -0.78 28.91
CA SER A 549 38.08 -1.01 27.88
C SER A 549 38.50 -2.15 26.94
N TRP A 550 39.71 -2.08 26.38
CA TRP A 550 40.24 -3.08 25.45
C TRP A 550 40.27 -4.48 26.08
N SER A 551 40.73 -4.61 27.33
CA SER A 551 40.73 -5.90 28.02
C SER A 551 39.33 -6.44 28.37
N SER A 552 38.31 -5.57 28.43
CA SER A 552 36.93 -5.94 28.73
C SER A 552 36.26 -6.50 27.49
N GLU A 553 36.45 -5.81 26.36
CA GLU A 553 35.88 -6.22 25.08
C GLU A 553 36.66 -7.36 24.44
N ASN A 554 38.00 -7.31 24.47
CA ASN A 554 38.85 -8.30 23.81
C ASN A 554 40.16 -8.56 24.56
N PHE A 555 40.05 -9.35 25.63
CA PHE A 555 41.17 -9.78 26.48
C PHE A 555 42.37 -10.33 25.69
N SER A 556 42.12 -11.26 24.75
CA SER A 556 43.20 -11.90 23.97
C SER A 556 43.91 -10.91 23.05
N SER A 557 43.16 -9.98 22.42
CA SER A 557 43.75 -8.94 21.59
C SER A 557 44.70 -8.03 22.38
N LEU A 558 44.32 -7.63 23.61
CA LEU A 558 45.24 -6.87 24.47
C LEU A 558 46.47 -7.69 24.85
N LEU A 559 46.32 -8.99 25.18
CA LEU A 559 47.44 -9.87 25.53
C LEU A 559 48.47 -9.95 24.39
N ASP A 560 48.00 -10.18 23.16
CA ASP A 560 48.84 -10.30 21.97
C ASP A 560 49.55 -8.97 21.66
N ASN A 561 48.88 -7.85 21.93
CA ASN A 561 49.35 -6.50 21.61
C ASN A 561 49.89 -5.71 22.80
N ILE A 562 50.14 -6.33 23.96
CA ILE A 562 50.63 -5.63 25.16
C ILE A 562 51.94 -4.87 24.91
N HIS A 563 52.77 -5.36 23.99
CA HIS A 563 54.02 -4.72 23.57
C HIS A 563 53.81 -3.40 22.81
N ARG A 564 52.61 -3.15 22.28
CA ARG A 564 52.20 -1.91 21.62
C ARG A 564 51.73 -0.84 22.61
N VAL A 565 51.34 -1.22 23.83
CA VAL A 565 51.05 -0.27 24.92
C VAL A 565 52.35 0.45 25.28
N PRO A 566 52.35 1.78 25.52
CA PRO A 566 53.58 2.48 25.86
C PRO A 566 54.22 1.87 27.11
N LYS A 567 55.56 1.78 27.11
CA LYS A 567 56.33 1.03 28.12
C LYS A 567 56.01 1.43 29.57
N LYS A 568 55.69 2.71 29.82
CA LYS A 568 55.27 3.22 31.13
C LYS A 568 53.99 2.53 31.65
N TYR A 569 53.09 2.11 30.76
CA TYR A 569 51.75 1.57 31.10
C TYR A 569 51.62 0.06 30.89
N GLN A 570 52.62 -0.61 30.29
CA GLN A 570 52.65 -2.09 30.16
C GLN A 570 52.50 -2.82 31.50
N PRO A 571 53.11 -2.38 32.62
CA PRO A 571 52.94 -3.03 33.92
C PRO A 571 51.50 -2.97 34.42
N PHE A 572 50.80 -1.86 34.16
CA PHE A 572 49.37 -1.72 34.48
C PHE A 572 48.51 -2.66 33.62
N ALA A 573 48.79 -2.76 32.31
CA ALA A 573 48.12 -3.72 31.44
C ALA A 573 48.33 -5.17 31.88
N ALA A 574 49.56 -5.52 32.28
CA ALA A 574 49.89 -6.86 32.76
C ALA A 574 49.15 -7.20 34.06
N ASP A 575 49.14 -6.28 35.03
CA ASP A 575 48.41 -6.44 36.29
C ASP A 575 46.89 -6.58 36.03
N HIS A 576 46.33 -5.78 35.13
CA HIS A 576 44.90 -5.87 34.80
C HIS A 576 44.53 -7.19 34.12
N LEU A 577 45.37 -7.69 33.19
CA LEU A 577 45.19 -9.01 32.56
C LEU A 577 45.29 -10.15 33.59
N LEU A 578 46.26 -10.09 34.51
CA LEU A 578 46.42 -11.07 35.59
C LEU A 578 45.21 -11.09 36.52
N SER A 579 44.72 -9.90 36.92
CA SER A 579 43.53 -9.76 37.75
C SER A 579 42.30 -10.37 37.08
N LYS A 580 42.04 -10.08 35.80
CA LYS A 580 40.94 -10.71 35.05
C LYS A 580 41.12 -12.21 34.87
N ASN A 581 42.35 -12.69 34.66
CA ASN A 581 42.64 -14.11 34.56
C ASN A 581 42.32 -14.86 35.86
N ALA A 582 42.53 -14.26 37.03
CA ALA A 582 42.19 -14.88 38.32
C ALA A 582 40.69 -15.23 38.44
N TYR A 583 39.84 -14.52 37.70
CA TYR A 583 38.39 -14.79 37.68
C TYR A 583 37.97 -15.78 36.58
N LYS A 584 38.70 -15.86 35.47
CA LYS A 584 38.22 -16.52 34.25
C LYS A 584 39.14 -17.59 33.66
N HIS A 585 40.37 -17.73 34.17
CA HIS A 585 41.36 -18.74 33.78
C HIS A 585 41.67 -18.79 32.27
N TYR A 586 41.88 -17.62 31.65
CA TYR A 586 42.17 -17.47 30.23
C TYR A 586 43.63 -17.71 29.81
N LEU A 587 44.56 -17.60 30.75
CA LEU A 587 46.00 -17.60 30.47
C LEU A 587 46.65 -18.95 30.78
N THR A 588 47.67 -19.30 30.00
CA THR A 588 48.60 -20.38 30.30
C THR A 588 49.61 -19.99 31.39
N ASP A 589 50.21 -20.97 32.06
CA ASP A 589 51.26 -20.73 33.08
C ASP A 589 52.44 -19.91 32.53
N GLN A 590 52.76 -20.06 31.24
CA GLN A 590 53.83 -19.31 30.59
C GLN A 590 53.44 -17.84 30.37
N GLU A 591 52.20 -17.57 29.98
CA GLU A 591 51.69 -16.21 29.85
C GLU A 591 51.57 -15.53 31.20
N ILE A 592 51.08 -16.23 32.24
CA ILE A 592 51.03 -15.74 33.62
C ILE A 592 52.41 -15.29 34.07
N LYS A 593 53.43 -16.16 33.97
CA LYS A 593 54.81 -15.81 34.35
C LYS A 593 55.37 -14.62 33.57
N LYS A 594 55.05 -14.52 32.28
CA LYS A 594 55.49 -13.39 31.44
C LYS A 594 54.85 -12.08 31.90
N LEU A 595 53.55 -12.09 32.23
CA LEU A 595 52.84 -10.91 32.73
C LEU A 595 53.28 -10.55 34.15
N GLU A 596 53.52 -11.52 35.03
CA GLU A 596 54.05 -11.29 36.38
C GLU A 596 55.40 -10.57 36.32
N ALA A 597 56.32 -11.05 35.48
CA ALA A 597 57.62 -10.39 35.28
C ALA A 597 57.49 -8.96 34.74
N MET A 598 56.48 -8.69 33.89
CA MET A 598 56.19 -7.35 33.36
C MET A 598 55.59 -6.42 34.43
N ALA A 599 54.73 -6.95 35.31
CA ALA A 599 54.12 -6.21 36.42
C ALA A 599 55.12 -5.91 37.56
N GLU A 600 56.05 -6.82 37.85
CA GLU A 600 57.05 -6.67 38.94
C GLU A 600 58.12 -5.61 38.68
N GLY A 601 58.41 -5.28 37.41
CA GLY A 601 59.40 -4.28 37.03
C GLY A 601 59.14 -2.86 37.59
N VAL A 602 57.93 -2.58 38.06
CA VAL A 602 57.55 -1.27 38.65
C VAL A 602 57.66 -1.26 40.17
N LYS A 603 57.33 -2.37 40.86
CA LYS A 603 57.34 -2.44 42.33
C LYS A 603 58.76 -2.26 42.92
N THR A 604 59.80 -2.57 42.16
CA THR A 604 61.19 -2.38 42.56
C THR A 604 61.73 -0.97 42.31
N SER A 605 61.06 -0.17 41.46
CA SER A 605 61.51 1.20 41.10
C SER A 605 60.96 2.27 42.06
N ILE A 606 59.82 2.03 42.72
CA ILE A 606 59.17 2.99 43.66
C ILE A 606 59.79 2.94 45.08
N HIS A 607 60.77 2.06 45.32
CA HIS A 607 61.53 2.02 46.58
C HIS A 607 62.96 2.58 46.46
N VAL A 608 63.31 3.21 45.33
CA VAL A 608 64.67 3.72 45.07
C VAL A 608 64.70 5.20 44.59
N GLU A 609 63.55 5.87 44.47
CA GLU A 609 63.47 7.35 44.44
C GLU A 609 62.90 7.86 45.77
#